data_AF-R7UN49-F1
#
_entry.id   AF-R7UN49-F1
#
_cell.length_a   1.000
_cell.length_b   1.000
_cell.length_c   1.000
_cell.angle_alpha   90.00
_cell.angle_beta   90.00
_cell.angle_gamma   90.00
#
_symmetry.space_group_name_H-M   'P 1'
#
loop_
_entity.id
_entity.type
_entity.pdbx_description
1 polymer ?
#
loop_
_entity_poly.entity_id
_entity_poly.type
_entity_poly.pdbx_seq_one_letter_code
_entity_poly.pdbx_strand_id
1 'polypeptide(L)'
;MMRSSAGLHFALGLTVVILTSGYAEGDCVSGWNHIDVRCYKYFEKRKPFTDAKESCTNESAMLAKVDTQKVNDAVSEFVRNISGISEFWIGLTRANDQSEWRWMDGASSFIVWSKWEVDEPKARERCARLKLKAGRESRWYGISYKTPLLGALAAVAAIAVVLWIVALVLFIQRRKSLRNNPK
;
A
#
# COMPACT_ATOMS: atom_id res chain seq x y z
N MET A 1 -29.64 -14.09 20.59
CA MET A 1 -29.44 -12.62 20.49
C MET A 1 -28.15 -12.26 21.18
N MET A 2 -27.08 -12.01 20.42
CA MET A 2 -25.90 -11.28 20.89
C MET A 2 -25.45 -10.38 19.75
N ARG A 3 -25.65 -9.07 19.94
CA ARG A 3 -25.13 -8.01 19.06
C ARG A 3 -23.62 -8.00 19.23
N SER A 4 -22.87 -8.43 18.24
CA SER A 4 -21.45 -8.11 18.17
C SER A 4 -21.30 -6.78 17.45
N SER A 5 -20.84 -5.80 18.22
CA SER A 5 -20.57 -4.42 17.86
C SER A 5 -19.83 -4.29 16.54
N ALA A 6 -20.39 -3.46 15.65
CA ALA A 6 -19.69 -2.87 14.52
C ALA A 6 -18.49 -2.06 15.03
N GLY A 7 -17.32 -2.71 15.04
CA GLY A 7 -16.04 -2.05 15.20
C GLY A 7 -15.69 -1.32 13.91
N LEU A 8 -15.62 -0.01 14.00
CA LEU A 8 -15.21 0.92 12.96
C LEU A 8 -13.76 0.63 12.55
N HIS A 9 -13.53 -0.34 11.66
CA HIS A 9 -12.24 -0.53 11.01
C HIS A 9 -12.03 0.59 10.01
N PHE A 10 -11.30 1.62 10.43
CA PHE A 10 -10.80 2.68 9.57
C PHE A 10 -10.04 2.06 8.38
N ALA A 11 -10.55 2.28 7.18
CA ALA A 11 -9.95 1.90 5.92
C ALA A 11 -8.68 2.71 5.64
N LEU A 12 -7.55 2.29 6.21
CA LEU A 12 -6.22 2.68 5.78
C LEU A 12 -5.64 1.50 4.99
N GLY A 13 -5.37 1.72 3.70
CA GLY A 13 -5.11 0.69 2.69
C GLY A 13 -4.17 -0.43 3.14
N LEU A 14 -4.70 -1.65 3.08
CA LEU A 14 -4.16 -2.89 3.62
C LEU A 14 -3.68 -3.80 2.47
N THR A 15 -2.40 -3.79 2.12
CA THR A 15 -1.86 -4.62 1.02
C THR A 15 -0.60 -5.36 1.44
N VAL A 16 -0.51 -6.62 1.00
CA VAL A 16 0.60 -7.58 1.24
C VAL A 16 1.81 -7.26 0.37
N VAL A 17 2.99 -7.69 0.83
CA VAL A 17 4.27 -7.52 0.14
C VAL A 17 4.70 -8.84 -0.50
N ILE A 18 4.92 -8.84 -1.81
CA ILE A 18 5.58 -9.94 -2.52
C ILE A 18 6.93 -9.44 -2.98
N LEU A 19 7.98 -10.20 -2.67
CA LEU A 19 9.34 -9.89 -3.10
C LEU A 19 9.75 -10.78 -4.26
N THR A 20 10.65 -10.27 -5.09
CA THR A 20 11.39 -11.03 -6.11
C THR A 20 12.89 -10.81 -5.94
N SER A 21 13.68 -11.83 -6.27
CA SER A 21 15.13 -11.73 -6.42
C SER A 21 15.51 -11.19 -7.81
N GLY A 22 16.82 -11.03 -8.05
CA GLY A 22 17.34 -11.04 -9.42
C GLY A 22 17.13 -12.39 -10.11
N TYR A 23 17.76 -12.57 -11.28
CA TYR A 23 17.79 -13.86 -11.94
C TYR A 23 18.40 -14.92 -11.01
N ALA A 24 17.73 -16.06 -10.88
CA ALA A 24 18.18 -17.17 -10.07
C ALA A 24 19.04 -18.10 -10.92
N GLU A 25 20.35 -18.12 -10.68
CA GLU A 25 21.24 -19.19 -11.16
C GLU A 25 21.21 -20.34 -10.15
N GLY A 26 20.16 -21.16 -10.19
CA GLY A 26 19.98 -22.32 -9.31
C GLY A 26 18.72 -22.29 -8.44
N ASP A 27 18.69 -23.14 -7.41
CA ASP A 27 17.53 -23.29 -6.54
C ASP A 27 17.31 -22.06 -5.64
N CYS A 28 16.04 -21.75 -5.40
CA CYS A 28 15.67 -20.70 -4.46
C CYS A 28 16.03 -21.09 -3.03
N VAL A 29 16.56 -20.13 -2.27
CA VAL A 29 16.84 -20.32 -0.83
C VAL A 29 15.54 -20.62 -0.08
N SER A 30 15.66 -21.32 1.06
CA SER A 30 14.51 -21.76 1.86
C SER A 30 13.53 -20.62 2.16
N GLY A 31 12.23 -20.89 1.97
CA GLY A 31 11.16 -19.91 2.13
C GLY A 31 10.90 -19.01 0.91
N TRP A 32 11.66 -19.17 -0.17
CA TRP A 32 11.37 -18.58 -1.47
C TRP A 32 10.87 -19.63 -2.46
N ASN A 33 10.04 -19.21 -3.40
CA ASN A 33 9.38 -20.06 -4.37
C ASN A 33 9.91 -19.76 -5.77
N HIS A 34 10.33 -20.80 -6.47
CA HIS A 34 10.85 -20.67 -7.82
C HIS A 34 9.71 -20.43 -8.81
N ILE A 35 9.70 -19.27 -9.45
CA ILE A 35 8.73 -18.92 -10.49
C ILE A 35 9.50 -18.38 -11.68
N ASP A 36 9.45 -19.15 -12.77
CA ASP A 36 10.18 -18.88 -14.00
C ASP A 36 11.69 -18.80 -13.78
N VAL A 37 12.32 -17.64 -13.93
CA VAL A 37 13.77 -17.44 -13.77
C VAL A 37 14.14 -16.68 -12.49
N ARG A 38 13.18 -16.52 -11.57
CA ARG A 38 13.33 -15.72 -10.34
C ARG A 38 12.71 -16.43 -9.14
N CYS A 39 13.13 -16.00 -7.96
CA CYS A 39 12.57 -16.46 -6.69
C CYS A 39 11.59 -15.44 -6.15
N TYR A 40 10.45 -15.90 -5.61
CA TYR A 40 9.41 -15.06 -5.03
C TYR A 40 9.11 -15.44 -3.59
N LYS A 41 8.84 -14.46 -2.74
CA LYS A 41 8.47 -14.69 -1.34
C LYS A 41 7.29 -13.83 -0.94
N TYR A 42 6.34 -14.47 -0.27
CA TYR A 42 5.16 -13.85 0.30
C TYR A 42 5.44 -13.37 1.72
N PHE A 43 5.08 -12.12 2.02
CA PHE A 43 5.13 -11.55 3.36
C PHE A 43 3.75 -11.05 3.77
N GLU A 44 3.16 -11.68 4.79
CA GLU A 44 1.81 -11.36 5.28
C GLU A 44 1.67 -9.95 5.88
N LYS A 45 2.78 -9.22 6.05
CA LYS A 45 2.77 -7.87 6.60
C LYS A 45 2.14 -6.90 5.61
N ARG A 46 1.00 -6.34 6.03
CA ARG A 46 0.29 -5.32 5.25
C ARG A 46 0.94 -3.96 5.45
N LYS A 47 1.36 -3.32 4.36
CA LYS A 47 2.14 -2.08 4.41
C LYS A 47 1.78 -1.12 3.27
N PRO A 48 1.82 0.20 3.50
CA PRO A 48 1.88 1.18 2.42
C PRO A 48 3.04 0.88 1.47
N PHE A 49 2.95 1.34 0.21
CA PHE A 49 3.99 1.07 -0.79
C PHE A 49 5.38 1.54 -0.34
N THR A 50 5.48 2.69 0.34
CA THR A 50 6.74 3.24 0.86
C THR A 50 7.42 2.25 1.80
N ASP A 51 6.67 1.75 2.76
CA ASP A 51 7.18 0.86 3.80
C ASP A 51 7.40 -0.55 3.25
N ALA A 52 6.59 -0.95 2.25
CA ALA A 52 6.78 -2.18 1.49
C ALA A 52 8.10 -2.12 0.72
N LYS A 53 8.35 -1.03 -0.02
CA LYS A 53 9.59 -0.77 -0.76
C LYS A 53 10.80 -0.80 0.18
N GLU A 54 10.73 -0.10 1.31
CA GLU A 54 11.79 -0.11 2.32
C GLU A 54 12.06 -1.52 2.86
N SER A 55 11.01 -2.31 3.10
CA SER A 55 11.15 -3.70 3.54
C SER A 55 11.87 -4.56 2.51
N CYS A 56 11.68 -4.30 1.21
CA CYS A 56 12.40 -5.02 0.15
C CYS A 56 13.90 -4.74 0.21
N THR A 57 14.27 -3.46 0.35
CA THR A 57 15.66 -3.03 0.45
C THR A 57 16.38 -3.70 1.63
N ASN A 58 15.71 -3.81 2.78
CA ASN A 58 16.26 -4.49 3.95
C ASN A 58 16.45 -6.00 3.75
N GLU A 59 15.63 -6.64 2.92
CA GLU A 59 15.74 -8.05 2.55
C GLU A 59 16.70 -8.28 1.37
N SER A 60 17.43 -7.25 0.92
CA SER A 60 18.26 -7.28 -0.31
C SER A 60 17.49 -7.78 -1.53
N ALA A 61 16.19 -7.46 -1.58
CA ALA A 61 15.25 -7.91 -2.60
C ALA A 61 14.44 -6.73 -3.16
N MET A 62 13.57 -7.00 -4.12
CA MET A 62 12.73 -5.99 -4.76
C MET A 62 11.26 -6.40 -4.66
N LEU A 63 10.32 -5.44 -4.72
CA LEU A 63 8.91 -5.82 -4.90
C LEU A 63 8.75 -6.61 -6.20
N ALA A 64 7.77 -7.53 -6.19
CA ALA A 64 7.54 -8.47 -7.28
C ALA A 64 7.53 -7.82 -8.66
N LYS A 65 8.43 -8.28 -9.52
CA LYS A 65 8.41 -8.02 -10.96
C LYS A 65 7.51 -9.07 -11.61
N VAL A 66 6.52 -8.60 -12.36
CA VAL A 66 5.55 -9.47 -13.07
C VAL A 66 5.52 -9.04 -14.54
N ASP A 67 6.62 -9.29 -15.24
CA ASP A 67 6.92 -8.73 -16.56
C ASP A 67 6.47 -9.60 -17.75
N THR A 68 5.90 -10.77 -17.48
CA THR A 68 5.32 -11.66 -18.50
C THR A 68 3.99 -12.22 -18.03
N GLN A 69 3.16 -12.67 -18.98
CA GLN A 69 1.89 -13.33 -18.67
C GLN A 69 2.09 -14.58 -17.80
N LYS A 70 3.08 -15.42 -18.14
CA LYS A 70 3.44 -16.63 -17.39
C LYS A 70 3.75 -16.31 -15.92
N VAL A 71 4.61 -15.32 -15.68
CA VAL A 71 4.99 -14.89 -14.33
C VAL A 71 3.78 -14.30 -13.59
N ASN A 72 3.00 -13.44 -14.24
CA ASN A 72 1.81 -12.85 -13.62
C ASN A 72 0.82 -13.92 -13.15
N ASP A 73 0.55 -14.92 -13.98
CA ASP A 73 -0.42 -15.97 -13.69
C ASP A 73 0.11 -16.90 -12.58
N ALA A 74 1.39 -17.29 -12.64
CA ALA A 74 2.02 -18.11 -11.60
C ALA A 74 2.11 -17.39 -10.25
N VAL A 75 2.50 -16.10 -10.21
CA VAL A 75 2.50 -15.31 -8.97
C VAL A 75 1.08 -15.13 -8.44
N SER A 76 0.08 -14.95 -9.33
CA SER A 76 -1.32 -14.86 -8.91
C SER A 76 -1.80 -16.15 -8.24
N GLU A 77 -1.46 -17.30 -8.81
CA GLU A 77 -1.79 -18.62 -8.24
C GLU A 77 -1.05 -18.88 -6.92
N PHE A 78 0.25 -18.57 -6.88
CA PHE A 78 1.06 -18.64 -5.67
C PHE A 78 0.41 -17.90 -4.49
N VAL A 79 -0.02 -16.65 -4.72
CA VAL A 79 -0.66 -15.84 -3.67
C VAL A 79 -2.04 -16.37 -3.27
N ARG A 80 -2.84 -16.85 -4.22
CA ARG A 80 -4.16 -17.47 -3.95
C ARG A 80 -4.05 -18.70 -3.07
N ASN A 81 -3.05 -19.53 -3.30
CA ASN A 81 -2.87 -20.78 -2.57
C ASN A 81 -2.37 -20.56 -1.14
N ILE A 82 -1.59 -19.49 -0.92
CA ILE A 82 -1.03 -19.17 0.40
C ILE A 82 -2.01 -18.35 1.25
N SER A 83 -2.85 -17.53 0.63
CA SER A 83 -3.64 -16.55 1.36
C SER A 83 -4.99 -16.24 0.70
N GLY A 84 -5.99 -15.90 1.51
CA GLY A 84 -7.28 -15.41 1.04
C GLY A 84 -7.29 -13.94 0.61
N ILE A 85 -6.12 -13.34 0.37
CA ILE A 85 -6.06 -11.92 -0.02
C ILE A 85 -6.44 -11.75 -1.49
N SER A 86 -6.90 -10.55 -1.84
CA SER A 86 -7.29 -10.20 -3.20
C SER A 86 -6.34 -9.23 -3.89
N GLU A 87 -5.29 -8.71 -3.22
CA GLU A 87 -4.36 -7.76 -3.85
C GLU A 87 -3.02 -7.60 -3.12
N PHE A 88 -1.97 -7.25 -3.87
CA PHE A 88 -0.62 -7.01 -3.35
C PHE A 88 0.16 -6.02 -4.22
N TRP A 89 1.21 -5.42 -3.64
CA TRP A 89 2.09 -4.50 -4.36
C TRP A 89 2.98 -5.23 -5.37
N ILE A 90 3.18 -4.62 -6.54
CA ILE A 90 4.20 -5.03 -7.50
C ILE A 90 5.24 -3.93 -7.66
N GLY A 91 6.44 -4.28 -8.09
CA GLY A 91 7.58 -3.37 -8.17
C GLY A 91 7.54 -2.41 -9.34
N LEU A 92 6.35 -1.93 -9.72
CA LEU A 92 6.13 -1.08 -10.89
C LEU A 92 5.77 0.35 -10.45
N THR A 93 6.53 1.34 -10.94
CA THR A 93 6.42 2.74 -10.51
C THR A 93 6.64 3.72 -11.66
N ARG A 94 6.25 4.98 -11.49
CA ARG A 94 6.66 6.10 -12.35
C ARG A 94 6.85 7.37 -11.53
N ALA A 95 7.74 8.26 -11.98
CA ALA A 95 8.09 9.47 -11.24
C ALA A 95 6.99 10.55 -11.30
N ASN A 96 6.42 10.79 -12.48
CA ASN A 96 5.34 11.76 -12.70
C ASN A 96 4.40 11.29 -13.82
N ASP A 97 3.39 12.09 -14.16
CA ASP A 97 2.39 11.73 -15.18
C ASP A 97 2.95 11.65 -16.60
N GLN A 98 4.04 12.37 -16.87
CA GLN A 98 4.74 12.32 -18.16
C GLN A 98 5.82 11.22 -18.19
N SER A 99 6.08 10.54 -17.06
CA SER A 99 7.09 9.50 -16.97
C SER A 99 6.50 8.14 -17.34
N GLU A 100 7.29 7.36 -18.05
CA GLU A 100 6.99 5.95 -18.32
C GLU A 100 7.01 5.12 -17.03
N TRP A 101 6.24 4.03 -17.04
CA TRP A 101 6.25 3.04 -15.98
C TRP A 101 7.49 2.15 -16.07
N ARG A 102 8.17 1.97 -14.94
CA ARG A 102 9.41 1.21 -14.82
C ARG A 102 9.36 0.27 -13.63
N TRP A 103 9.97 -0.90 -13.82
CA TRP A 103 10.25 -1.82 -12.73
C TRP A 103 11.33 -1.24 -11.81
N MET A 104 11.30 -1.58 -10.53
CA MET A 104 12.28 -1.11 -9.55
C MET A 104 13.64 -1.82 -9.64
N ASP A 105 13.83 -2.74 -10.60
CA ASP A 105 15.07 -3.51 -10.76
C ASP A 105 16.16 -2.80 -11.58
N GLY A 106 15.90 -1.61 -12.12
CA GLY A 106 16.93 -0.79 -12.77
C GLY A 106 16.39 0.31 -13.68
N ALA A 107 17.28 1.22 -14.09
CA ALA A 107 16.92 2.41 -14.88
C ALA A 107 16.43 2.11 -16.31
N SER A 108 16.84 0.99 -16.90
CA SER A 108 16.44 0.55 -18.25
C SER A 108 15.20 -0.36 -18.26
N SER A 109 14.53 -0.52 -17.13
CA SER A 109 13.46 -1.53 -16.96
C SER A 109 12.06 -1.00 -17.29
N PHE A 110 11.88 -0.49 -18.51
CA PHE A 110 10.55 -0.11 -19.02
C PHE A 110 9.64 -1.34 -19.14
N ILE A 111 8.34 -1.11 -19.06
CA ILE A 111 7.37 -2.18 -19.33
C ILE A 111 7.27 -2.44 -20.83
N VAL A 112 7.43 -3.69 -21.22
CA VAL A 112 7.16 -4.18 -22.59
C VAL A 112 5.88 -5.01 -22.66
N TRP A 113 5.38 -5.44 -21.51
CA TRP A 113 4.13 -6.16 -21.35
C TRP A 113 3.41 -5.65 -20.10
N SER A 114 2.08 -5.64 -20.14
CA SER A 114 1.28 -5.24 -19.01
C SER A 114 -0.05 -5.97 -18.93
N LYS A 115 -0.60 -6.02 -17.72
CA LYS A 115 -1.94 -6.55 -17.44
C LYS A 115 -2.81 -5.53 -16.73
N TRP A 116 -2.68 -4.25 -17.11
CA TRP A 116 -3.54 -3.18 -16.60
C TRP A 116 -5.02 -3.54 -16.75
N GLU A 117 -5.82 -3.05 -15.82
CA GLU A 117 -7.26 -2.99 -15.99
C GLU A 117 -7.63 -1.99 -17.09
N VAL A 118 -8.83 -2.13 -17.63
CA VAL A 118 -9.47 -1.09 -18.42
C VAL A 118 -9.43 0.25 -17.65
N ASP A 119 -9.06 1.33 -18.36
CA ASP A 119 -8.90 2.69 -17.83
C ASP A 119 -7.83 2.87 -16.74
N GLU A 120 -6.88 1.93 -16.64
CA GLU A 120 -5.69 2.03 -15.80
C GLU A 120 -4.41 2.08 -16.67
N PRO A 121 -3.34 2.73 -16.20
CA PRO A 121 -3.26 3.54 -14.98
C PRO A 121 -3.77 4.98 -15.19
N LYS A 122 -4.27 5.61 -14.13
CA LYS A 122 -4.83 6.98 -14.16
C LYS A 122 -3.77 8.03 -13.91
N ALA A 123 -4.08 9.29 -14.21
CA ALA A 123 -3.22 10.42 -13.81
C ALA A 123 -3.02 10.45 -12.29
N ARG A 124 -1.87 10.97 -11.85
CA ARG A 124 -1.38 11.12 -10.46
C ARG A 124 -1.01 9.82 -9.75
N GLU A 125 -1.24 8.67 -10.37
CA GLU A 125 -0.81 7.38 -9.82
C GLU A 125 0.67 7.14 -10.06
N ARG A 126 1.38 6.59 -9.08
CA ARG A 126 2.85 6.48 -9.10
C ARG A 126 3.36 5.08 -8.77
N CYS A 127 2.49 4.23 -8.24
CA CYS A 127 2.79 2.85 -7.84
C CYS A 127 1.74 1.93 -8.45
N ALA A 128 2.04 0.65 -8.61
CA ALA A 128 1.07 -0.33 -9.08
C ALA A 128 0.86 -1.46 -8.07
N ARG A 129 -0.36 -1.99 -8.06
CA ARG A 129 -0.71 -3.23 -7.37
C ARG A 129 -1.34 -4.21 -8.35
N LEU A 130 -1.20 -5.50 -8.07
CA LEU A 130 -1.94 -6.55 -8.75
C LEU A 130 -3.12 -6.96 -7.87
N LYS A 131 -4.31 -7.02 -8.47
CA LYS A 131 -5.52 -7.55 -7.84
C LYS A 131 -5.93 -8.86 -8.47
N LEU A 132 -6.24 -9.82 -7.61
CA LEU A 132 -6.82 -11.11 -7.93
C LEU A 132 -8.34 -10.94 -8.09
N LYS A 133 -8.89 -11.45 -9.19
CA LYS A 133 -10.32 -11.43 -9.50
C LYS A 133 -10.96 -12.82 -9.31
N ALA A 134 -12.28 -12.91 -9.51
CA ALA A 134 -12.93 -14.21 -9.70
C ALA A 134 -12.37 -14.94 -10.94
N GLY A 135 -12.57 -16.26 -11.02
CA GLY A 135 -12.21 -17.02 -12.22
C GLY A 135 -10.71 -17.13 -12.51
N ARG A 136 -9.85 -17.07 -11.48
CA ARG A 136 -8.37 -17.08 -11.58
C ARG A 136 -7.75 -15.91 -12.35
N GLU A 137 -8.51 -14.90 -12.74
CA GLU A 137 -7.98 -13.70 -13.39
C GLU A 137 -7.22 -12.78 -12.43
N SER A 138 -6.41 -11.89 -13.00
CA SER A 138 -5.77 -10.78 -12.26
C SER A 138 -5.56 -9.57 -13.16
N ARG A 139 -5.56 -8.38 -12.56
CA ARG A 139 -5.38 -7.10 -13.24
C ARG A 139 -4.53 -6.14 -12.40
N TRP A 140 -3.80 -5.26 -13.07
CA TRP A 140 -3.00 -4.23 -12.42
C TRP A 140 -3.78 -2.93 -12.32
N TYR A 141 -3.57 -2.22 -11.21
CA TYR A 141 -4.19 -0.93 -10.96
C TYR A 141 -3.11 0.03 -10.46
N GLY A 142 -3.17 1.27 -10.92
CA GLY A 142 -2.33 2.30 -10.35
C GLY A 142 -2.85 2.70 -8.96
N ILE A 143 -1.96 3.27 -8.17
CA ILE A 143 -2.27 3.91 -6.90
C ILE A 143 -1.52 5.23 -6.84
N SER A 144 -2.25 6.26 -6.43
CA SER A 144 -1.69 7.54 -5.99
C SER A 144 -1.17 7.41 -4.56
N TYR A 145 0.00 7.96 -4.26
CA TYR A 145 0.42 8.12 -2.87
C TYR A 145 -0.65 8.91 -2.12
N LYS A 146 -1.27 8.31 -1.09
CA LYS A 146 -1.94 9.12 -0.07
C LYS A 146 -0.84 9.85 0.67
N THR A 147 -0.61 11.12 0.37
CA THR A 147 0.35 11.91 1.13
C THR A 147 -0.10 11.94 2.60
N PRO A 148 0.77 11.59 3.56
CA PRO A 148 0.45 11.73 4.98
C PRO A 148 0.13 13.19 5.36
N LEU A 149 0.52 14.15 4.52
CA LEU A 149 0.27 15.59 4.70
C LEU A 149 -1.21 15.93 4.89
N LEU A 150 -2.14 15.31 4.15
CA LEU A 150 -3.57 15.55 4.39
C LEU A 150 -4.03 15.01 5.76
N GLY A 151 -3.47 13.88 6.20
CA GLY A 151 -3.72 13.34 7.53
C GLY A 151 -3.10 14.19 8.64
N ALA A 152 -1.89 14.70 8.43
CA ALA A 152 -1.19 15.59 9.36
C ALA A 152 -1.88 16.95 9.47
N LEU A 153 -2.30 17.55 8.35
CA LEU A 153 -3.07 18.80 8.33
C LEU A 153 -4.43 18.63 9.02
N ALA A 154 -5.13 17.52 8.78
CA ALA A 154 -6.38 17.21 9.47
C ALA A 154 -6.17 17.03 10.99
N ALA A 155 -5.08 16.37 11.40
CA ALA A 155 -4.73 16.21 12.81
C ALA A 155 -4.41 17.55 13.49
N VAL A 156 -3.65 18.42 12.81
CA VAL A 156 -3.33 19.78 13.32
C VAL A 156 -4.60 20.63 13.45
N ALA A 157 -5.49 20.57 12.46
CA ALA A 157 -6.78 21.28 12.52
C ALA A 157 -7.65 20.78 13.69
N ALA A 158 -7.71 19.47 13.93
CA ALA A 158 -8.45 18.89 15.05
C ALA A 158 -7.87 19.35 16.41
N ILE A 159 -6.55 19.37 16.56
CA ILE A 159 -5.88 19.87 17.78
C ILE A 159 -6.22 21.34 18.02
N ALA A 160 -6.16 22.18 16.99
CA ALA A 160 -6.50 23.61 17.10
C ALA A 160 -7.95 23.83 17.56
N VAL A 161 -8.91 23.05 17.04
CA VAL A 161 -10.33 23.11 17.44
C VAL A 161 -10.49 22.68 18.91
N VAL A 162 -9.82 21.61 19.34
CA VAL A 162 -9.86 21.15 20.74
C VAL A 162 -9.28 22.23 21.67
N LEU A 163 -8.14 22.82 21.32
CA LEU A 163 -7.54 23.90 22.10
C LEU A 163 -8.45 25.12 22.21
N TRP A 164 -9.14 25.49 21.12
CA TRP A 164 -10.10 26.59 21.12
C TRP A 164 -11.31 26.30 22.03
N ILE A 165 -11.87 25.08 21.97
CA ILE A 165 -12.98 24.65 22.84
C ILE A 165 -12.54 24.69 24.31
N VAL A 166 -11.36 24.16 24.64
CA VAL A 166 -10.83 24.18 26.01
C VAL A 166 -10.65 25.62 26.49
N ALA A 167 -10.06 26.50 25.67
CA ALA A 167 -9.89 27.91 26.01
C ALA A 167 -11.24 28.61 26.26
N LEU A 168 -12.25 28.33 25.44
CA LEU A 168 -13.60 28.86 25.59
C LEU A 168 -14.25 28.38 26.90
N VAL A 169 -14.14 27.08 27.22
CA VAL A 169 -14.66 26.50 28.47
C VAL A 169 -13.98 27.15 29.69
N LEU A 170 -12.66 27.27 29.68
CA LEU A 170 -11.90 27.92 30.76
C LEU A 170 -12.29 29.38 30.92
N PHE A 171 -12.49 30.11 29.82
CA PHE A 171 -12.97 31.49 29.85
C PHE A 171 -14.37 31.62 30.47
N ILE A 172 -15.30 30.73 30.09
CA ILE A 172 -16.65 30.69 30.65
C ILE A 172 -16.62 30.35 32.15
N GLN A 173 -15.81 29.37 32.56
CA GLN A 173 -15.63 28.98 33.96
C GLN A 173 -15.08 30.14 34.80
N ARG A 174 -14.06 30.84 34.30
CA ARG A 174 -13.47 32.01 34.97
C ARG A 174 -14.48 33.15 35.14
N ARG A 175 -15.31 33.43 34.13
CA ARG A 175 -16.40 34.42 34.23
C ARG A 175 -17.45 34.02 35.26
N LYS A 176 -17.82 32.73 35.34
CA LYS A 176 -18.75 32.23 36.37
C LYS A 176 -18.16 32.35 37.78
N SER A 177 -16.88 32.01 37.96
CA SER A 177 -16.19 32.13 39.26
C SER A 177 -16.15 33.58 39.77
N LEU A 178 -15.90 34.56 38.90
CA LEU A 178 -15.90 35.98 39.26
C LEU A 178 -17.29 36.50 39.63
N ARG A 179 -18.35 35.95 39.02
CA ARG A 179 -19.74 36.34 39.32
C ARG A 179 -20.24 35.77 40.64
N ASN A 180 -19.81 34.56 41.02
CA ASN A 180 -20.24 33.89 42.25
C ASN A 180 -19.45 34.32 43.49
N ASN A 181 -18.36 35.07 43.33
CA ASN A 181 -17.56 35.60 44.44
C ASN A 181 -17.21 37.09 44.19
N PRO A 182 -18.21 37.99 44.19
CA PRO A 182 -17.96 39.42 44.14
C PRO A 182 -17.25 39.82 45.43
N LYS A 183 -16.05 40.43 45.29
CA LYS A 183 -15.40 41.11 46.41
C LYS A 183 -16.23 42.30 46.87
#